data_AF-A0A938K9K3-F1
#
_entry.id   AF-A0A938K9K3-F1
#
_cell.length_a   1.000
_cell.length_b   1.000
_cell.length_c   1.000
_cell.angle_alpha   90.00
_cell.angle_beta   90.00
_cell.angle_gamma   90.00
#
_symmetry.space_group_name_H-M   'P 1'
#
loop_
_entity.id
_entity.type
_entity.pdbx_description
1 polymer ?
#
loop_
_entity_poly.entity_id
_entity_poly.type
_entity_poly.pdbx_seq_one_letter_code
_entity_poly.pdbx_strand_id
1 'polypeptide(L)'
;RSSGGRCATRRIGAAVFDHGAQFFTVRSDTFERMVRGWLTAGVAREWCRGFGDGDGHPRYCGVGGMTTITKHMANGLQVRYSSMVFSLSRTTQGWRVHLDDGSHHDADQVILTCPIPQSMALLVNTEIVVPDALRTIEYDKTIAALVVVDGDSHIPTPGGVQQPDETFSFIADNRQKGISSVGALTFHCAAGFSEEHWWHDATATHDEVMRRAQSWIGTATVVEHQPKRWRMATPRTTWPERCWSSDGITLAGDAFAGPKIEGAVLSGLAAAEYVSG
;
A
#
# COMPACT_ATOMS: atom_id res chain seq x y z
N ARG A 1 -7.30 13.92 2.99
CA ARG A 1 -7.14 12.44 2.91
C ARG A 1 -7.53 12.00 1.49
N SER A 2 -7.10 10.82 1.03
CA SER A 2 -7.34 10.30 -0.33
C SER A 2 -7.52 8.78 -0.27
N SER A 3 -8.09 8.19 -1.33
CA SER A 3 -8.02 6.74 -1.55
C SER A 3 -6.57 6.28 -1.73
N GLY A 4 -6.34 4.99 -1.55
CA GLY A 4 -5.11 4.31 -1.94
C GLY A 4 -4.45 3.48 -0.83
N GLY A 5 -4.64 3.84 0.45
CA GLY A 5 -4.04 3.08 1.56
C GLY A 5 -2.52 2.93 1.38
N ARG A 6 -2.03 1.69 1.21
CA ARG A 6 -0.62 1.40 0.92
C ARG A 6 -0.17 1.80 -0.50
N CYS A 7 -1.07 2.20 -1.37
CA CYS A 7 -0.80 2.82 -2.69
C CYS A 7 -0.84 4.37 -2.61
N ALA A 8 -0.72 4.94 -1.42
CA ALA A 8 -0.76 6.38 -1.23
C ALA A 8 0.50 7.08 -1.77
N THR A 9 0.27 8.24 -2.39
CA THR A 9 1.27 9.19 -2.88
C THR A 9 1.26 10.43 -1.99
N ARG A 10 2.43 10.87 -1.55
CA ARG A 10 2.62 12.03 -0.67
C ARG A 10 3.31 13.16 -1.43
N ARG A 11 3.00 14.40 -1.04
CA ARG A 11 3.69 15.60 -1.51
C ARG A 11 4.40 16.29 -0.36
N ILE A 12 5.61 16.77 -0.61
CA ILE A 12 6.42 17.61 0.29
C ILE A 12 6.95 18.75 -0.57
N GLY A 13 6.36 19.94 -0.44
CA GLY A 13 6.58 21.02 -1.42
C GLY A 13 6.25 20.55 -2.84
N ALA A 14 7.21 20.71 -3.75
CA ALA A 14 7.11 20.24 -5.14
C ALA A 14 7.45 18.74 -5.33
N ALA A 15 8.04 18.08 -4.32
CA ALA A 15 8.43 16.68 -4.40
C ALA A 15 7.22 15.75 -4.28
N VAL A 16 7.18 14.73 -5.11
CA VAL A 16 6.12 13.71 -5.14
C VAL A 16 6.73 12.35 -4.85
N PHE A 17 6.17 11.65 -3.87
CA PHE A 17 6.65 10.35 -3.42
C PHE A 17 5.52 9.33 -3.48
N ASP A 18 5.78 8.18 -4.11
CA ASP A 18 5.11 6.97 -3.66
C ASP A 18 5.81 6.53 -2.39
N HIS A 19 5.08 6.48 -1.26
CA HIS A 19 5.67 6.16 0.04
C HIS A 19 5.28 4.76 0.54
N GLY A 20 4.37 4.08 -0.16
CA GLY A 20 4.07 2.67 -0.01
C GLY A 20 4.44 1.92 -1.28
N ALA A 21 3.52 1.20 -1.91
CA ALA A 21 3.80 0.43 -3.13
C ALA A 21 4.49 1.30 -4.20
N GLN A 22 5.67 0.87 -4.64
CA GLN A 22 6.47 1.60 -5.63
C GLN A 22 6.06 1.29 -7.06
N PHE A 23 5.66 0.05 -7.30
CA PHE A 23 5.21 -0.44 -8.59
C PHE A 23 4.30 -1.66 -8.37
N PHE A 24 3.73 -2.14 -9.45
CA PHE A 24 3.12 -3.46 -9.51
C PHE A 24 3.56 -4.21 -10.77
N THR A 25 3.45 -5.53 -10.70
CA THR A 25 3.64 -6.44 -11.83
C THR A 25 2.30 -7.10 -12.13
N VAL A 26 2.20 -7.69 -13.32
CA VAL A 26 0.98 -8.35 -13.81
C VAL A 26 1.30 -9.80 -14.10
N ARG A 27 0.49 -10.73 -13.58
CA ARG A 27 0.65 -12.17 -13.82
C ARG A 27 -0.65 -12.83 -14.28
N SER A 28 -1.80 -12.31 -13.87
CA SER A 28 -3.11 -12.87 -14.21
C SER A 28 -3.77 -12.11 -15.36
N ASP A 29 -4.47 -12.85 -16.24
CA ASP A 29 -5.21 -12.27 -17.36
C ASP A 29 -6.29 -11.27 -16.90
N THR A 30 -6.93 -11.55 -15.76
CA THR A 30 -7.96 -10.67 -15.19
C THR A 30 -7.37 -9.32 -14.80
N PHE A 31 -6.23 -9.31 -14.11
CA PHE A 31 -5.56 -8.07 -13.75
C PHE A 31 -4.96 -7.38 -14.99
N GLU A 32 -4.44 -8.13 -15.95
CA GLU A 32 -3.94 -7.58 -17.20
C GLU A 32 -5.00 -6.76 -17.94
N ARG A 33 -6.24 -7.26 -18.04
CA ARG A 33 -7.35 -6.50 -18.66
C ARG A 33 -7.59 -5.17 -17.96
N MET A 34 -7.55 -5.13 -16.63
CA MET A 34 -7.71 -3.89 -15.87
C MET A 34 -6.55 -2.93 -16.13
N VAL A 35 -5.31 -3.44 -16.11
CA VAL A 35 -4.10 -2.65 -16.34
C VAL A 35 -4.09 -2.07 -17.75
N ARG A 36 -4.50 -2.82 -18.78
CA ARG A 36 -4.69 -2.29 -20.14
C ARG A 36 -5.69 -1.14 -20.19
N GLY A 37 -6.79 -1.24 -19.43
CA GLY A 37 -7.72 -0.14 -19.25
C GLY A 37 -7.06 1.10 -18.64
N TRP A 38 -6.24 0.92 -17.60
CA TRP A 38 -5.51 2.01 -16.95
C TRP A 38 -4.44 2.65 -17.83
N LEU A 39 -3.75 1.86 -18.64
CA LEU A 39 -2.79 2.35 -19.64
C LEU A 39 -3.51 3.18 -20.70
N THR A 40 -4.64 2.68 -21.22
CA THR A 40 -5.45 3.38 -22.23
C THR A 40 -6.03 4.69 -21.69
N ALA A 41 -6.46 4.69 -20.43
CA ALA A 41 -6.96 5.88 -19.74
C ALA A 41 -5.84 6.87 -19.32
N GLY A 42 -4.57 6.53 -19.54
CA GLY A 42 -3.43 7.39 -19.19
C GLY A 42 -3.21 7.57 -17.68
N VAL A 43 -3.72 6.67 -16.84
CA VAL A 43 -3.56 6.74 -15.37
C VAL A 43 -2.45 5.84 -14.85
N ALA A 44 -2.04 4.85 -15.64
CA ALA A 44 -0.87 4.02 -15.40
C ALA A 44 0.10 4.07 -16.60
N ARG A 45 1.35 3.69 -16.37
CA ARG A 45 2.38 3.50 -17.40
C ARG A 45 3.37 2.42 -17.00
N GLU A 46 4.07 1.86 -17.98
CA GLU A 46 5.27 1.07 -17.72
C GLU A 46 6.36 2.03 -17.16
N TRP A 47 6.97 1.65 -16.04
CA TRP A 47 8.13 2.33 -15.49
C TRP A 47 9.41 1.77 -16.12
N CYS A 48 9.61 0.46 -16.02
CA CYS A 48 10.80 -0.21 -16.52
C CYS A 48 10.57 -1.73 -16.67
N ARG A 49 11.56 -2.43 -17.22
CA ARG A 49 11.59 -3.89 -17.35
C ARG A 49 12.67 -4.53 -16.49
N GLY A 50 12.57 -4.31 -15.19
CA GLY A 50 13.56 -4.76 -14.22
C GLY A 50 14.39 -3.62 -13.62
N PHE A 51 15.21 -3.97 -12.63
CA PHE A 51 16.18 -3.09 -11.98
C PHE A 51 17.57 -3.76 -12.08
N GLY A 52 18.65 -2.99 -12.14
CA GLY A 52 20.00 -3.54 -12.40
C GLY A 52 20.07 -4.22 -13.77
N ASP A 53 20.55 -5.46 -13.82
CA ASP A 53 20.69 -6.25 -15.05
C ASP A 53 19.36 -6.56 -15.77
N GLY A 54 18.21 -6.29 -15.10
CA GLY A 54 16.89 -6.37 -15.69
C GLY A 54 16.40 -7.82 -15.87
N ASP A 55 15.26 -8.15 -15.26
CA ASP A 55 14.63 -9.47 -15.45
C ASP A 55 13.68 -9.51 -16.68
N GLY A 56 13.62 -8.41 -17.45
CA GLY A 56 12.76 -8.26 -18.63
C GLY A 56 11.26 -8.12 -18.33
N HIS A 57 10.84 -8.19 -17.06
CA HIS A 57 9.43 -8.15 -16.70
C HIS A 57 8.96 -6.71 -16.46
N PRO A 58 7.80 -6.29 -17.01
CA PRO A 58 7.31 -4.93 -16.86
C PRO A 58 6.91 -4.64 -15.40
N ARG A 59 7.42 -3.52 -14.88
CA ARG A 59 6.94 -2.85 -13.67
C ARG A 59 6.09 -1.67 -14.08
N TYR A 60 4.88 -1.59 -13.55
CA TYR A 60 3.95 -0.50 -13.82
C TYR A 60 3.83 0.44 -12.65
N CYS A 61 3.56 1.71 -12.95
CA CYS A 61 3.32 2.75 -11.98
C CYS A 61 2.19 3.69 -12.43
N GLY A 62 1.56 4.39 -11.49
CA GLY A 62 0.64 5.48 -11.80
C GLY A 62 1.37 6.71 -12.36
N VAL A 63 0.77 7.38 -13.34
CA VAL A 63 1.44 8.49 -14.07
C VAL A 63 1.81 9.66 -13.15
N GLY A 64 0.95 10.00 -12.19
CA GLY A 64 1.21 11.02 -11.15
C GLY A 64 1.51 10.42 -9.76
N GLY A 65 1.99 9.18 -9.71
CA GLY A 65 2.10 8.35 -8.50
C GLY A 65 0.97 7.34 -8.36
N MET A 66 1.13 6.34 -7.48
CA MET A 66 0.22 5.20 -7.32
C MET A 66 -1.22 5.60 -7.03
N THR A 67 -1.42 6.68 -6.28
CA THR A 67 -2.77 7.14 -5.93
C THR A 67 -3.59 7.56 -7.16
N THR A 68 -2.95 7.84 -8.29
CA THR A 68 -3.64 8.14 -9.55
C THR A 68 -4.57 6.98 -9.95
N ILE A 69 -4.10 5.74 -9.81
CA ILE A 69 -4.87 4.54 -10.16
C ILE A 69 -6.05 4.36 -9.20
N THR A 70 -5.81 4.49 -7.89
CA THR A 70 -6.87 4.28 -6.89
C THR A 70 -7.92 5.40 -6.90
N LYS A 71 -7.56 6.61 -7.36
CA LYS A 71 -8.53 7.68 -7.62
C LYS A 71 -9.36 7.40 -8.86
N HIS A 72 -8.72 6.93 -9.93
CA HIS A 72 -9.43 6.54 -11.14
C HIS A 72 -10.47 5.44 -10.87
N MET A 73 -10.09 4.41 -10.10
CA MET A 73 -11.01 3.34 -9.70
C MET A 73 -12.16 3.82 -8.79
N ALA A 74 -11.97 4.92 -8.06
CA ALA A 74 -12.98 5.48 -7.19
C ALA A 74 -13.99 6.39 -7.93
N ASN A 75 -13.75 6.71 -9.21
CA ASN A 75 -14.65 7.55 -9.98
C ASN A 75 -16.03 6.91 -10.10
N GLY A 76 -17.08 7.71 -9.87
CA GLY A 76 -18.47 7.24 -9.87
C GLY A 76 -18.92 6.60 -8.56
N LEU A 77 -18.03 6.42 -7.58
CA LEU A 77 -18.39 5.89 -6.25
C LEU A 77 -18.64 7.02 -5.24
N GLN A 78 -19.53 6.77 -4.28
CA GLN A 78 -19.69 7.63 -3.12
C GLN A 78 -18.61 7.32 -2.08
N VAL A 79 -17.53 8.10 -2.09
CA VAL A 79 -16.41 7.91 -1.17
C VAL A 79 -16.45 8.96 -0.05
N ARG A 80 -16.51 8.50 1.20
CA ARG A 80 -16.43 9.35 2.39
C ARG A 80 -15.02 9.28 2.98
N TYR A 81 -14.31 10.39 2.95
CA TYR A 81 -12.99 10.52 3.57
C TYR A 81 -13.11 11.09 4.98
N SER A 82 -12.11 10.81 5.81
CA SER A 82 -12.08 11.26 7.22
C SER A 82 -13.26 10.74 8.04
N SER A 83 -13.82 9.59 7.65
CA SER A 83 -14.85 8.86 8.38
C SER A 83 -14.23 7.56 8.88
N MET A 84 -13.89 7.48 10.17
CA MET A 84 -13.27 6.27 10.72
C MET A 84 -14.36 5.36 11.27
N VAL A 85 -14.51 4.18 10.66
CA VAL A 85 -15.37 3.13 11.22
C VAL A 85 -14.75 2.68 12.55
N PHE A 86 -15.55 2.70 13.60
CA PHE A 86 -15.15 2.36 14.95
C PHE A 86 -15.65 0.97 15.36
N SER A 87 -16.88 0.61 14.99
CA SER A 87 -17.46 -0.70 15.31
C SER A 87 -18.57 -1.08 14.34
N LEU A 88 -18.90 -2.38 14.33
CA LEU A 88 -20.04 -2.94 13.62
C LEU A 88 -21.01 -3.56 14.62
N SER A 89 -22.31 -3.48 14.31
CA SER A 89 -23.34 -4.21 15.06
C SER A 89 -24.40 -4.75 14.11
N ARG A 90 -24.91 -5.95 14.41
CA ARG A 90 -26.00 -6.55 13.64
C ARG A 90 -27.32 -5.83 13.90
N THR A 91 -28.13 -5.66 12.86
CA THR A 91 -29.51 -5.16 12.93
C THR A 91 -30.47 -6.23 12.40
N THR A 92 -31.77 -5.97 12.46
CA THR A 92 -32.80 -6.86 11.86
C THR A 92 -32.73 -6.91 10.33
N GLN A 93 -32.12 -5.91 9.69
CA GLN A 93 -32.07 -5.77 8.23
C GLN A 93 -30.66 -5.93 7.65
N GLY A 94 -29.64 -6.14 8.49
CA GLY A 94 -28.26 -6.27 8.05
C GLY A 94 -27.28 -5.77 9.11
N TRP A 95 -26.50 -4.77 8.75
CA TRP A 95 -25.39 -4.25 9.54
C TRP A 95 -25.51 -2.75 9.74
N ARG A 96 -25.13 -2.31 10.95
CA ARG A 96 -24.90 -0.91 11.26
C ARG A 96 -23.40 -0.66 11.43
N VAL A 97 -22.90 0.30 10.67
CA VAL A 97 -21.52 0.76 10.66
C VAL A 97 -21.42 2.04 11.48
N HIS A 98 -20.82 1.97 12.66
CA HIS A 98 -20.65 3.11 13.56
C HIS A 98 -19.35 3.84 13.26
N LEU A 99 -19.41 5.17 13.24
CA LEU A 99 -18.25 6.04 13.03
C LEU A 99 -17.75 6.61 14.36
N ASP A 100 -16.51 7.11 14.35
CA ASP A 100 -15.83 7.69 15.50
C ASP A 100 -16.42 9.04 15.98
N ASP A 101 -17.22 9.70 15.14
CA ASP A 101 -17.97 10.91 15.48
C ASP A 101 -19.37 10.63 16.08
N GLY A 102 -19.72 9.35 16.26
CA GLY A 102 -21.02 8.90 16.79
C GLY A 102 -22.13 8.78 15.75
N SER A 103 -21.87 9.14 14.49
CA SER A 103 -22.82 8.88 13.39
C SER A 103 -22.75 7.41 12.92
N HIS A 104 -23.71 6.99 12.09
CA HIS A 104 -23.74 5.63 11.55
C HIS A 104 -24.32 5.55 10.14
N HIS A 105 -24.07 4.41 9.50
CA HIS A 105 -24.69 3.99 8.25
C HIS A 105 -25.22 2.58 8.37
N ASP A 106 -26.41 2.33 7.84
CA ASP A 106 -26.97 0.98 7.73
C ASP A 106 -26.67 0.42 6.33
N ALA A 107 -26.38 -0.88 6.25
CA ALA A 107 -26.05 -1.59 5.02
C ALA A 107 -26.49 -3.06 5.10
N ASP A 108 -26.90 -3.65 3.98
CA ASP A 108 -27.24 -5.07 3.92
C ASP A 108 -26.00 -5.97 4.06
N GLN A 109 -24.85 -5.48 3.57
CA GLN A 109 -23.58 -6.19 3.46
C GLN A 109 -22.41 -5.25 3.76
N VAL A 110 -21.35 -5.76 4.38
CA VAL A 110 -20.13 -4.98 4.69
C VAL A 110 -18.89 -5.72 4.21
N ILE A 111 -18.10 -5.06 3.36
CA ILE A 111 -16.79 -5.57 2.91
C ILE A 111 -15.68 -4.85 3.67
N LEU A 112 -14.92 -5.59 4.48
CA LEU A 112 -13.74 -5.09 5.19
C LEU A 112 -12.48 -5.35 4.37
N THR A 113 -11.86 -4.27 3.89
CA THR A 113 -10.66 -4.31 3.04
C THR A 113 -9.39 -3.80 3.74
N CYS A 114 -9.48 -3.44 5.01
CA CYS A 114 -8.31 -3.10 5.82
C CYS A 114 -7.51 -4.36 6.19
N PRO A 115 -6.22 -4.22 6.54
CA PRO A 115 -5.42 -5.28 7.13
C PRO A 115 -6.16 -6.08 8.20
N ILE A 116 -5.94 -7.40 8.23
CA ILE A 116 -6.70 -8.34 9.07
C ILE A 116 -6.78 -7.92 10.54
N PRO A 117 -5.70 -7.49 11.23
CA PRO A 117 -5.82 -7.05 12.62
C PRO A 117 -6.79 -5.87 12.83
N GLN A 118 -6.91 -4.97 11.84
CA GLN A 118 -7.88 -3.87 11.88
C GLN A 118 -9.31 -4.39 11.63
N SER A 119 -9.48 -5.33 10.71
CA SER A 119 -10.77 -5.99 10.47
C SER A 119 -11.25 -6.73 11.72
N MET A 120 -10.36 -7.42 12.44
CA MET A 120 -10.71 -8.13 13.68
C MET A 120 -11.15 -7.18 14.79
N ALA A 121 -10.51 -6.00 14.89
CA ALA A 121 -10.92 -4.98 15.86
C ALA A 121 -12.37 -4.49 15.61
N LEU A 122 -12.81 -4.43 14.36
CA LEU A 122 -14.18 -4.06 14.00
C LEU A 122 -15.20 -5.16 14.30
N LEU A 123 -14.77 -6.42 14.32
CA LEU A 123 -15.63 -7.59 14.54
C LEU A 123 -15.72 -8.04 16.01
N VAL A 124 -14.95 -7.42 16.91
CA VAL A 124 -14.83 -7.87 18.31
C VAL A 124 -16.16 -7.95 19.07
N ASN A 125 -17.12 -7.09 18.73
CA ASN A 125 -18.45 -7.04 19.37
C ASN A 125 -19.55 -7.68 18.50
N THR A 126 -19.16 -8.46 17.49
CA THR A 126 -20.07 -9.19 16.62
C THR A 126 -20.03 -10.68 16.96
N GLU A 127 -21.04 -11.43 16.52
CA GLU A 127 -21.09 -12.89 16.67
C GLU A 127 -20.32 -13.63 15.55
N ILE A 128 -19.61 -12.89 14.70
CA ILE A 128 -18.90 -13.44 13.54
C ILE A 128 -17.68 -14.24 14.00
N VAL A 129 -17.71 -15.55 13.74
CA VAL A 129 -16.60 -16.44 14.05
C VAL A 129 -15.66 -16.53 12.86
N VAL A 130 -14.49 -15.90 12.98
CA VAL A 130 -13.44 -15.92 11.96
C VAL A 130 -12.46 -17.06 12.24
N PRO A 131 -12.07 -17.88 11.23
CA PRO A 131 -11.10 -18.96 11.42
C PRO A 131 -9.78 -18.48 12.05
N ASP A 132 -9.22 -19.30 12.95
CA ASP A 132 -7.97 -18.99 13.68
C ASP A 132 -6.81 -18.63 12.76
N ALA A 133 -6.64 -19.40 11.67
CA ALA A 133 -5.61 -19.16 10.67
C ALA A 133 -5.79 -17.85 9.90
N LEU A 134 -7.01 -17.29 9.82
CA LEU A 134 -7.27 -15.98 9.24
C LEU A 134 -7.05 -14.88 10.28
N ARG A 135 -7.70 -14.95 11.45
CA ARG A 135 -7.64 -13.88 12.46
C ARG A 135 -6.24 -13.64 13.05
N THR A 136 -5.32 -14.60 12.92
CA THR A 136 -3.94 -14.49 13.41
C THR A 136 -2.92 -14.08 12.33
N ILE A 137 -3.36 -13.72 11.11
CA ILE A 137 -2.44 -13.22 10.07
C ILE A 137 -1.70 -11.97 10.57
N GLU A 138 -0.38 -12.10 10.67
CA GLU A 138 0.54 -11.02 11.00
C GLU A 138 1.06 -10.31 9.75
N TYR A 139 1.61 -9.12 9.96
CA TYR A 139 2.18 -8.31 8.91
C TYR A 139 3.59 -7.89 9.29
N ASP A 140 4.49 -7.91 8.31
CA ASP A 140 5.77 -7.25 8.42
C ASP A 140 5.59 -5.73 8.52
N LYS A 141 6.48 -5.15 9.31
CA LYS A 141 6.61 -3.71 9.49
C LYS A 141 7.58 -3.17 8.44
N THR A 142 7.37 -1.93 8.02
CA THR A 142 8.31 -1.23 7.15
C THR A 142 8.53 0.19 7.66
N ILE A 143 9.77 0.48 8.04
CA ILE A 143 10.26 1.85 8.22
C ILE A 143 10.66 2.38 6.85
N ALA A 144 10.40 3.66 6.61
CA ALA A 144 10.73 4.32 5.37
C ALA A 144 11.19 5.76 5.61
N ALA A 145 12.04 6.26 4.73
CA ALA A 145 12.42 7.68 4.68
C ALA A 145 12.02 8.27 3.33
N LEU A 146 11.43 9.46 3.38
CA LEU A 146 11.13 10.27 2.20
C LEU A 146 12.09 11.45 2.21
N VAL A 147 12.94 11.56 1.20
CA VAL A 147 14.06 12.50 1.19
C VAL A 147 13.97 13.38 -0.05
N VAL A 148 13.83 14.68 0.15
CA VAL A 148 13.95 15.69 -0.90
C VAL A 148 15.42 16.06 -1.04
N VAL A 149 15.93 16.03 -2.27
CA VAL A 149 17.32 16.34 -2.57
C VAL A 149 17.44 17.36 -3.69
N ASP A 150 18.49 18.16 -3.63
CA ASP A 150 18.96 19.02 -4.72
C ASP A 150 20.23 18.41 -5.34
N GLY A 151 20.29 18.40 -6.68
CA GLY A 151 21.28 17.66 -7.46
C GLY A 151 20.84 16.23 -7.84
N ASP A 152 21.82 15.44 -8.30
CA ASP A 152 21.62 14.07 -8.76
C ASP A 152 21.96 13.06 -7.69
N SER A 153 21.06 12.11 -7.45
CA SER A 153 21.31 11.00 -6.53
C SER A 153 22.23 9.95 -7.16
N HIS A 154 22.80 9.06 -6.34
CA HIS A 154 23.56 7.90 -6.82
C HIS A 154 22.68 6.67 -7.12
N ILE A 155 21.35 6.83 -7.15
CA ILE A 155 20.45 5.74 -7.51
C ILE A 155 20.55 5.52 -9.03
N PRO A 156 20.92 4.31 -9.48
CA PRO A 156 21.10 4.04 -10.91
C PRO A 156 19.78 4.10 -11.67
N THR A 157 19.85 4.40 -12.96
CA THR A 157 18.75 4.22 -13.90
C THR A 157 18.27 2.75 -13.84
N PRO A 158 16.95 2.49 -13.78
CA PRO A 158 15.83 3.40 -14.07
C PRO A 158 15.26 4.14 -12.85
N GLY A 159 16.06 4.39 -11.81
CA GLY A 159 15.63 5.08 -10.59
C GLY A 159 15.04 4.15 -9.53
N GLY A 160 15.42 2.87 -9.54
CA GLY A 160 14.93 1.89 -8.57
C GLY A 160 15.96 0.80 -8.31
N VAL A 161 16.08 0.39 -7.05
CA VAL A 161 16.97 -0.69 -6.62
C VAL A 161 16.20 -1.61 -5.68
N GLN A 162 16.17 -2.90 -6.02
CA GLN A 162 15.45 -3.91 -5.25
C GLN A 162 16.44 -4.71 -4.39
N GLN A 163 16.13 -4.82 -3.10
CA GLN A 163 16.92 -5.56 -2.11
C GLN A 163 18.43 -5.28 -2.20
N PRO A 164 18.85 -4.00 -2.19
CA PRO A 164 20.27 -3.64 -2.27
C PRO A 164 21.12 -4.26 -1.15
N ASP A 165 20.56 -4.37 0.06
CA ASP A 165 21.27 -4.81 1.27
C ASP A 165 20.27 -5.22 2.38
N GLU A 166 20.79 -5.53 3.57
CA GLU A 166 19.99 -5.91 4.75
C GLU A 166 19.21 -4.73 5.36
N THR A 167 19.61 -3.48 5.08
CA THR A 167 18.92 -2.29 5.59
C THR A 167 17.72 -1.97 4.75
N PHE A 168 17.84 -1.98 3.42
CA PHE A 168 16.79 -1.55 2.49
C PHE A 168 16.24 -2.70 1.66
N SER A 169 14.91 -2.86 1.67
CA SER A 169 14.21 -3.77 0.75
C SER A 169 13.98 -3.16 -0.62
N PHE A 170 13.87 -1.83 -0.69
CA PHE A 170 13.70 -1.10 -1.93
C PHE A 170 14.12 0.37 -1.78
N ILE A 171 14.70 0.91 -2.85
CA ILE A 171 15.05 2.33 -2.96
C ILE A 171 14.50 2.86 -4.28
N ALA A 172 13.91 4.04 -4.29
CA ALA A 172 13.36 4.67 -5.48
C ALA A 172 13.78 6.14 -5.59
N ASP A 173 14.21 6.56 -6.77
CA ASP A 173 14.28 7.96 -7.18
C ASP A 173 12.99 8.29 -7.95
N ASN A 174 12.08 9.01 -7.29
CA ASN A 174 10.78 9.35 -7.85
C ASN A 174 10.86 10.39 -8.99
N ARG A 175 11.99 11.10 -9.14
CA ARG A 175 12.27 11.97 -10.28
C ARG A 175 12.59 11.14 -11.51
N GLN A 176 13.55 10.22 -11.39
CA GLN A 176 13.90 9.26 -12.46
C GLN A 176 12.73 8.34 -12.81
N LYS A 177 11.97 7.91 -11.79
CA LYS A 177 10.72 7.18 -11.97
C LYS A 177 9.74 7.95 -12.84
N GLY A 178 9.75 9.28 -12.79
CA GLY A 178 8.92 10.19 -13.59
C GLY A 178 7.62 10.62 -12.93
N ILE A 179 7.56 10.67 -11.59
CA ILE A 179 6.36 11.16 -10.87
C ILE A 179 6.62 12.47 -10.11
N SER A 180 7.89 12.85 -9.93
CA SER A 180 8.33 14.08 -9.26
C SER A 180 9.13 14.94 -10.22
N SER A 181 8.94 16.27 -10.17
CA SER A 181 9.72 17.23 -10.95
C SER A 181 11.05 17.62 -10.28
N VAL A 182 11.22 17.28 -9.00
CA VAL A 182 12.42 17.54 -8.19
C VAL A 182 12.96 16.25 -7.59
N GLY A 183 14.21 16.26 -7.11
CA GLY A 183 14.85 15.10 -6.48
C GLY A 183 14.05 14.61 -5.27
N ALA A 184 13.56 13.38 -5.34
CA ALA A 184 12.61 12.82 -4.36
C ALA A 184 12.87 11.33 -4.18
N LEU A 185 13.58 10.96 -3.12
CA LEU A 185 14.02 9.59 -2.87
C LEU A 185 13.12 8.91 -1.82
N THR A 186 12.64 7.72 -2.12
CA THR A 186 11.95 6.84 -1.16
C THR A 186 12.88 5.70 -0.78
N PHE A 187 13.18 5.57 0.50
CA PHE A 187 13.89 4.42 1.07
C PHE A 187 12.92 3.57 1.86
N HIS A 188 12.82 2.29 1.52
CA HIS A 188 12.05 1.31 2.28
C HIS A 188 13.02 0.36 2.97
N CYS A 189 12.99 0.36 4.30
CA CYS A 189 13.80 -0.57 5.07
C CYS A 189 13.31 -2.01 4.87
N ALA A 190 14.21 -2.98 5.03
CA ALA A 190 13.86 -4.39 5.08
C ALA A 190 13.02 -4.71 6.31
N ALA A 191 12.26 -5.81 6.26
CA ALA A 191 11.40 -6.24 7.36
C ALA A 191 12.20 -6.51 8.64
N GLY A 192 13.37 -7.17 8.53
CA GLY A 192 14.27 -7.44 9.66
C GLY A 192 14.74 -6.16 10.35
N PHE A 193 15.34 -5.24 9.58
CA PHE A 193 15.75 -3.92 10.08
C PHE A 193 14.57 -3.17 10.73
N SER A 194 13.41 -3.18 10.07
CA SER A 194 12.21 -2.47 10.54
C SER A 194 11.66 -3.05 11.84
N GLU A 195 11.72 -4.36 12.03
CA GLU A 195 11.27 -5.05 13.24
C GLU A 195 12.19 -4.73 14.42
N GLU A 196 13.51 -4.84 14.21
CA GLU A 196 14.53 -4.53 15.21
C GLU A 196 14.42 -3.08 15.71
N HIS A 197 14.22 -2.12 14.79
CA HIS A 197 14.22 -0.70 15.12
C HIS A 197 12.82 -0.12 15.40
N TRP A 198 11.76 -0.94 15.39
CA TRP A 198 10.38 -0.42 15.43
C TRP A 198 10.06 0.36 16.70
N TRP A 199 10.53 -0.16 17.83
CA TRP A 199 10.24 0.35 19.19
C TRP A 199 11.33 1.26 19.72
N HIS A 200 12.42 1.46 18.97
CA HIS A 200 13.43 2.45 19.29
C HIS A 200 12.89 3.87 19.12
N ASP A 201 13.62 4.83 19.70
CA ASP A 201 13.33 6.26 19.54
C ASP A 201 13.20 6.61 18.05
N ALA A 202 12.15 7.37 17.74
CA ALA A 202 11.78 7.64 16.35
C ALA A 202 12.81 8.52 15.63
N THR A 203 13.43 9.45 16.34
CA THR A 203 14.45 10.36 15.79
C THR A 203 15.74 9.58 15.55
N ALA A 204 16.23 8.85 16.56
CA ALA A 204 17.44 8.04 16.44
C ALA A 204 17.32 6.98 15.33
N THR A 205 16.15 6.35 15.20
CA THR A 205 15.88 5.40 14.12
C THR A 205 15.92 6.08 12.75
N HIS A 206 15.33 7.26 12.62
CA HIS A 206 15.34 8.01 11.36
C HIS A 206 16.75 8.48 10.98
N ASP A 207 17.54 8.95 11.96
CA ASP A 207 18.93 9.35 11.75
C ASP A 207 19.79 8.18 11.28
N GLU A 208 19.59 6.98 11.86
CA GLU A 208 20.27 5.77 11.39
C GLU A 208 19.87 5.40 9.95
N VAL A 209 18.58 5.49 9.60
CA VAL A 209 18.11 5.28 8.23
C VAL A 209 18.76 6.28 7.27
N MET A 210 18.81 7.57 7.63
CA MET A 210 19.46 8.61 6.81
C MET A 210 20.95 8.37 6.65
N ARG A 211 21.64 7.94 7.71
CA ARG A 211 23.06 7.57 7.66
C ARG A 211 23.31 6.42 6.70
N ARG A 212 22.47 5.39 6.72
CA ARG A 212 22.54 4.24 5.79
C ARG A 212 22.20 4.64 4.35
N ALA A 213 21.32 5.62 4.18
CA ALA A 213 20.94 6.14 2.86
C ALA A 213 22.03 7.01 2.19
N GLN A 214 23.05 7.46 2.93
CA GLN A 214 24.04 8.43 2.43
C GLN A 214 24.76 7.98 1.14
N SER A 215 25.11 6.70 1.02
CA SER A 215 25.78 6.17 -0.18
C SER A 215 24.89 6.26 -1.43
N TRP A 216 23.57 6.12 -1.26
CA TRP A 216 22.56 6.21 -2.32
C TRP A 216 22.17 7.64 -2.65
N ILE A 217 22.18 8.52 -1.65
CA ILE A 217 22.00 9.97 -1.85
C ILE A 217 23.20 10.54 -2.63
N GLY A 218 24.40 10.05 -2.33
CA GLY A 218 25.62 10.48 -3.00
C GLY A 218 26.03 11.88 -2.60
N THR A 219 26.32 12.71 -3.61
CA THR A 219 26.73 14.12 -3.43
C THR A 219 25.55 15.10 -3.44
N ALA A 220 24.32 14.62 -3.68
CA ALA A 220 23.13 15.45 -3.63
C ALA A 220 22.94 16.07 -2.24
N THR A 221 22.51 17.34 -2.21
CA THR A 221 22.23 18.03 -0.95
C THR A 221 20.85 17.63 -0.45
N VAL A 222 20.75 17.14 0.79
CA VAL A 222 19.45 16.85 1.41
C VAL A 222 18.78 18.15 1.81
N VAL A 223 17.61 18.43 1.23
CA VAL A 223 16.83 19.65 1.47
C VAL A 223 15.84 19.44 2.61
N GLU A 224 15.14 18.30 2.60
CA GLU A 224 14.15 17.93 3.62
C GLU A 224 14.05 16.42 3.70
N HIS A 225 13.77 15.85 4.87
CA HIS A 225 13.48 14.43 5.00
C HIS A 225 12.42 14.16 6.06
N GLN A 226 11.58 13.15 5.84
CA GLN A 226 10.51 12.77 6.76
C GLN A 226 10.48 11.26 6.99
N PRO A 227 10.34 10.80 8.25
CA PRO A 227 10.12 9.39 8.54
C PRO A 227 8.71 8.96 8.11
N LYS A 228 8.58 7.69 7.76
CA LYS A 228 7.30 7.00 7.58
C LYS A 228 7.39 5.60 8.16
N ARG A 229 6.32 5.16 8.82
CA ARG A 229 6.20 3.83 9.40
C ARG A 229 4.92 3.16 8.90
N TRP A 230 5.05 1.93 8.41
CA TRP A 230 3.95 1.06 8.00
C TRP A 230 3.90 -0.15 8.94
N ARG A 231 2.96 -0.14 9.89
CA ARG A 231 2.84 -1.22 10.88
C ARG A 231 2.38 -2.55 10.26
N MET A 232 1.61 -2.45 9.18
CA MET A 232 1.01 -3.58 8.48
C MET A 232 1.34 -3.44 6.99
N ALA A 233 2.62 -3.57 6.64
CA ALA A 233 3.11 -3.31 5.29
C ALA A 233 2.79 -4.47 4.34
N THR A 234 3.12 -5.70 4.75
CA THR A 234 3.03 -6.91 3.93
C THR A 234 2.58 -8.06 4.84
N PRO A 235 1.51 -8.82 4.51
CA PRO A 235 1.11 -9.97 5.32
C PRO A 235 2.18 -11.08 5.23
N ARG A 236 2.49 -11.71 6.36
CA ARG A 236 3.50 -12.78 6.47
C ARG A 236 3.00 -14.12 5.93
N THR A 237 1.69 -14.34 6.07
CA THR A 237 0.98 -15.50 5.57
C THR A 237 -0.26 -15.05 4.82
N THR A 238 -0.75 -15.90 3.92
CA THR A 238 -1.95 -15.63 3.14
C THR A 238 -3.04 -16.64 3.48
N TRP A 239 -4.28 -16.19 3.43
CA TRP A 239 -5.45 -17.06 3.40
C TRP A 239 -5.53 -17.77 2.04
N PRO A 240 -5.89 -19.06 1.97
CA PRO A 240 -5.90 -19.82 0.71
C PRO A 240 -6.97 -19.35 -0.28
N GLU A 241 -8.10 -18.84 0.19
CA GLU A 241 -9.17 -18.31 -0.68
C GLU A 241 -8.95 -16.82 -1.00
N ARG A 242 -9.64 -16.32 -2.04
CA ARG A 242 -9.52 -14.92 -2.48
C ARG A 242 -10.28 -13.92 -1.62
N CYS A 243 -11.22 -14.38 -0.81
CA CYS A 243 -11.90 -13.62 0.23
C CYS A 243 -12.47 -14.62 1.23
N TRP A 244 -12.92 -14.14 2.38
CA TRP A 244 -13.67 -14.94 3.34
C TRP A 244 -14.98 -14.22 3.66
N SER A 245 -16.08 -14.93 3.79
CA SER A 245 -17.38 -14.32 4.04
C SER A 245 -18.24 -15.14 4.99
N SER A 246 -19.02 -14.45 5.82
CA SER A 246 -19.95 -15.04 6.78
C SER A 246 -21.00 -14.00 7.19
N ASP A 247 -22.28 -14.38 7.15
CA ASP A 247 -23.42 -13.60 7.67
C ASP A 247 -23.46 -12.12 7.23
N GLY A 248 -23.08 -11.85 5.99
CA GLY A 248 -23.09 -10.51 5.40
C GLY A 248 -21.85 -9.65 5.67
N ILE A 249 -20.82 -10.23 6.29
CA ILE A 249 -19.47 -9.66 6.37
C ILE A 249 -18.57 -10.39 5.38
N THR A 250 -17.86 -9.64 4.54
CA THR A 250 -16.80 -10.18 3.68
C THR A 250 -15.47 -9.53 4.00
N LEU A 251 -14.44 -10.34 4.22
CA LEU A 251 -13.05 -9.93 4.38
C LEU A 251 -12.31 -10.08 3.05
N ALA A 252 -11.61 -9.04 2.62
CA ALA A 252 -10.84 -9.02 1.38
C ALA A 252 -9.57 -8.18 1.54
N GLY A 253 -8.59 -8.35 0.65
CA GLY A 253 -7.34 -7.62 0.65
C GLY A 253 -6.16 -8.47 0.21
N ASP A 254 -4.96 -7.92 0.39
CA ASP A 254 -3.70 -8.55 -0.01
C ASP A 254 -3.30 -9.76 0.85
N ALA A 255 -3.99 -10.01 1.96
CA ALA A 255 -3.84 -11.24 2.74
C ALA A 255 -4.49 -12.47 2.08
N PHE A 256 -5.26 -12.30 1.01
CA PHE A 256 -6.04 -13.39 0.39
C PHE A 256 -5.41 -13.88 -0.92
N ALA A 257 -5.38 -13.04 -1.96
CA ALA A 257 -4.83 -13.44 -3.27
C ALA A 257 -3.36 -13.04 -3.47
N GLY A 258 -2.60 -12.93 -2.38
CA GLY A 258 -1.16 -12.64 -2.39
C GLY A 258 -0.80 -11.20 -2.01
N PRO A 259 0.38 -10.98 -1.39
CA PRO A 259 0.79 -9.73 -0.75
C PRO A 259 1.29 -8.66 -1.75
N LYS A 260 0.54 -8.44 -2.83
CA LYS A 260 0.84 -7.49 -3.92
C LYS A 260 -0.43 -6.75 -4.33
N ILE A 261 -0.27 -5.68 -5.12
CA ILE A 261 -1.41 -4.92 -5.67
C ILE A 261 -2.34 -5.84 -6.48
N GLU A 262 -1.80 -6.73 -7.31
CA GLU A 262 -2.60 -7.70 -8.06
C GLU A 262 -3.47 -8.54 -7.14
N GLY A 263 -2.90 -9.09 -6.06
CA GLY A 263 -3.64 -9.88 -5.08
C GLY A 263 -4.76 -9.10 -4.38
N ALA A 264 -4.49 -7.86 -3.97
CA ALA A 264 -5.52 -6.99 -3.39
C ALA A 264 -6.69 -6.75 -4.37
N VAL A 265 -6.39 -6.55 -5.66
CA VAL A 265 -7.41 -6.33 -6.70
C VAL A 265 -8.21 -7.60 -6.96
N LEU A 266 -7.54 -8.75 -7.13
CA LEU A 266 -8.21 -10.03 -7.35
C LEU A 266 -9.08 -10.44 -6.16
N SER A 267 -8.65 -10.12 -4.95
CA SER A 267 -9.43 -10.33 -3.73
C SER A 267 -10.67 -9.43 -3.68
N GLY A 268 -10.54 -8.16 -4.05
CA GLY A 268 -11.67 -7.23 -4.13
C GLY A 268 -12.71 -7.64 -5.17
N LEU A 269 -12.27 -8.16 -6.33
CA LEU A 269 -13.18 -8.70 -7.35
C LEU A 269 -13.94 -9.93 -6.85
N ALA A 270 -13.26 -10.87 -6.18
CA ALA A 270 -13.90 -12.04 -5.61
C ALA A 270 -14.93 -11.68 -4.53
N ALA A 271 -14.63 -10.67 -3.69
CA ALA A 271 -15.59 -10.16 -2.72
C ALA A 271 -16.81 -9.50 -3.37
N ALA A 272 -16.63 -8.76 -4.47
CA ALA A 272 -17.73 -8.17 -5.21
C ALA A 272 -18.63 -9.25 -5.84
N GLU A 273 -18.05 -10.31 -6.41
CA GLU A 273 -18.80 -11.46 -6.93
C GLU A 273 -19.60 -12.16 -5.83
N TYR A 274 -19.00 -12.36 -4.65
CA TYR A 274 -19.67 -12.99 -3.51
C TYR A 274 -20.88 -12.18 -3.02
N VAL A 275 -20.74 -10.86 -2.91
CA VAL A 275 -21.79 -9.98 -2.37
C VAL A 275 -22.90 -9.70 -3.38
N SER A 276 -22.63 -9.85 -4.68
CA SER A 276 -23.60 -9.61 -5.75
C SER A 276 -24.38 -10.86 -6.18
N GLY A 277 -23.92 -12.05 -5.79
CA GLY A 277 -24.55 -13.34 -6.08
C GLY A 277 -25.53 -13.77 -5.01
#